data_AF-A0A1U7UUT2-F1
#
_entry.id   AF-A0A1U7UUT2-F1
#
_cell.length_a   1.000
_cell.length_b   1.000
_cell.length_c   1.000
_cell.angle_alpha   90.00
_cell.angle_beta   90.00
_cell.angle_gamma   90.00
#
_symmetry.space_group_name_H-M   'P 1'
#
loop_
_entity.id
_entity.type
_entity.pdbx_description
1 polymer ?
#
loop_
_entity_poly.entity_id
_entity_poly.type
_entity_poly.pdbx_seq_one_letter_code
_entity_poly.pdbx_strand_id
1 'polypeptide(L)'
;MSKIEEIDPRVKAYLYNIGYHRWSRVHAKLNRTWTMTSNIAESLNAVTKYVRASTDYIHTVLDDVRRYILDELPCPHALAALRHRDESSEQYCSPYYTRENLLRTYEIPVNSLHDESKWNVPQHISEEVVNPPTGGKRHPGRPQK
;
A
#
# COMPACT_ATOMS: atom_id res chain seq x y z
N MET A 1 26.27 23.80 -28.61
CA MET A 1 25.64 24.91 -27.88
C MET A 1 25.36 26.12 -28.77
N SER A 2 26.27 26.54 -29.67
CA SER A 2 26.01 27.67 -30.60
C SER A 2 24.75 27.49 -31.46
N LYS A 3 24.46 26.27 -31.95
CA LYS A 3 23.23 25.96 -32.71
C LYS A 3 21.92 26.11 -31.91
N ILE A 4 21.96 26.08 -30.57
CA ILE A 4 20.76 26.20 -29.73
C ILE A 4 20.41 27.67 -29.48
N GLU A 5 21.41 28.56 -29.50
CA GLU A 5 21.20 30.01 -29.42
C GLU A 5 20.49 30.58 -30.63
N GLU A 6 20.72 29.98 -31.80
CA GLU A 6 20.03 30.34 -33.04
C GLU A 6 18.54 29.95 -33.03
N ILE A 7 18.14 28.97 -32.21
CA ILE A 7 16.75 28.49 -32.13
C ILE A 7 15.94 29.33 -31.15
N ASP A 8 16.42 29.46 -29.90
CA ASP A 8 15.81 30.34 -28.89
C ASP A 8 16.81 30.63 -27.75
N PRO A 9 17.20 31.92 -27.54
CA PRO A 9 18.10 32.32 -26.47
C PRO A 9 17.62 31.92 -25.06
N ARG A 10 16.31 31.86 -24.82
CA ARG A 10 15.73 31.51 -23.52
C ARG A 10 15.92 30.04 -23.17
N VAL A 11 15.90 29.17 -24.19
CA VAL A 11 16.10 27.73 -24.03
C VAL A 11 17.54 27.42 -23.60
N LYS A 12 18.52 28.18 -24.10
CA LYS A 12 19.92 28.04 -23.66
C LYS A 12 20.06 28.25 -22.15
N ALA A 13 19.51 29.35 -21.62
CA ALA A 13 19.60 29.66 -20.20
C ALA A 13 19.00 28.54 -19.33
N TYR A 14 17.84 28.02 -19.73
CA TYR A 14 17.21 26.90 -19.05
C TYR A 14 18.05 25.61 -19.10
N LEU A 15 18.59 25.25 -20.28
CA LEU A 15 19.41 24.05 -20.45
C LEU A 15 20.75 24.10 -19.69
N TYR A 16 21.32 25.29 -19.50
CA TYR A 16 22.47 25.49 -18.63
C TYR A 16 22.10 25.30 -17.15
N ASN A 17 20.97 25.87 -16.71
CA ASN A 17 20.53 25.79 -15.32
C ASN A 17 20.19 24.36 -14.88
N ILE A 18 19.58 23.54 -15.73
CA ILE A 18 19.25 22.15 -15.38
C ILE A 18 20.44 21.19 -15.43
N GLY A 19 21.57 21.61 -16.00
CA GLY A 19 22.82 20.85 -16.07
C GLY A 19 22.87 19.78 -17.18
N TYR A 20 24.08 19.55 -17.72
CA TYR A 20 24.34 18.66 -18.87
C TYR A 20 23.76 17.25 -18.71
N HIS A 21 23.89 16.66 -17.52
CA HIS A 21 23.44 15.29 -17.22
C HIS A 21 21.93 15.08 -17.44
N ARG A 22 21.11 16.15 -17.36
CA ARG A 22 19.66 16.04 -17.52
C ARG A 22 19.21 16.04 -18.97
N TRP A 23 19.88 16.78 -19.85
CA TRP A 23 19.48 16.92 -21.25
C TRP A 23 20.31 16.09 -22.24
N SER A 24 21.49 15.61 -21.85
CA SER A 24 22.34 14.76 -22.70
C SER A 24 21.63 13.48 -23.18
N ARG A 25 20.67 12.97 -22.40
CA ARG A 25 19.86 11.80 -22.73
C ARG A 25 18.98 11.97 -23.96
N VAL A 26 18.58 13.20 -24.28
CA VAL A 26 17.75 13.49 -25.47
C VAL A 26 18.60 13.54 -26.74
N HIS A 27 19.90 13.79 -26.60
CA HIS A 27 20.84 13.93 -27.71
C HIS A 27 21.49 12.60 -28.16
N ALA A 28 21.14 11.47 -27.54
CA ALA A 28 21.64 10.16 -27.94
C ALA A 28 21.11 9.82 -29.35
N LYS A 29 22.01 9.68 -30.33
CA LYS A 29 21.71 9.31 -31.73
C LYS A 29 21.14 7.88 -31.91
N LEU A 30 20.89 7.15 -30.82
CA LEU A 30 20.36 5.80 -30.88
C LEU A 30 18.84 5.84 -30.98
N ASN A 31 18.27 5.20 -32.02
CA ASN A 31 16.83 5.10 -32.23
C ASN A 31 16.17 4.40 -31.03
N ARG A 32 15.59 5.20 -30.14
CA ARG A 32 14.97 4.80 -28.87
C ARG A 32 13.77 3.84 -29.02
N THR A 33 13.29 3.64 -30.24
CA THR A 33 12.14 2.79 -30.56
C THR A 33 12.46 1.30 -30.67
N TRP A 34 13.74 0.90 -30.75
CA TRP A 34 14.10 -0.51 -30.95
C TRP A 34 14.31 -1.32 -29.66
N THR A 35 14.52 -0.67 -28.51
CA THR A 35 14.75 -1.38 -27.23
C THR A 35 13.45 -1.84 -26.55
N MET A 36 12.30 -1.42 -27.06
CA MET A 36 10.97 -1.73 -26.52
C MET A 36 10.08 -2.42 -27.56
N THR A 37 10.64 -3.32 -28.38
CA THR A 37 9.79 -4.24 -29.15
C THR A 37 9.05 -5.14 -28.15
N SER A 38 7.71 -5.15 -28.24
CA SER A 38 6.82 -5.87 -27.31
C SER A 38 7.27 -7.31 -27.07
N ASN A 39 7.78 -7.98 -28.10
CA ASN A 39 8.23 -9.37 -28.06
C ASN A 39 9.34 -9.63 -27.03
N ILE A 40 10.28 -8.71 -26.83
CA ILE A 40 11.35 -8.87 -25.83
C ILE A 40 10.78 -8.66 -24.42
N ALA A 41 9.93 -7.65 -24.26
CA ALA A 41 9.25 -7.39 -22.98
C ALA A 41 8.32 -8.55 -22.59
N GLU A 42 7.58 -9.13 -23.53
CA GLU A 42 6.71 -10.28 -23.35
C GLU A 42 7.50 -11.55 -23.03
N SER A 43 8.60 -11.82 -23.75
CA SER A 43 9.49 -12.95 -23.45
C SER A 43 10.10 -12.85 -22.05
N LEU A 44 10.59 -11.66 -21.67
CA LEU A 44 11.10 -11.42 -20.32
C LEU A 44 10.01 -11.52 -19.25
N ASN A 45 8.80 -11.04 -19.53
CA ASN A 45 7.65 -11.19 -18.63
C ASN A 45 7.20 -12.65 -18.49
N ALA A 46 7.27 -13.45 -19.56
CA ALA A 46 6.97 -14.89 -19.52
C ALA A 46 7.99 -15.65 -18.69
N VAL A 47 9.29 -15.38 -18.87
CA VAL A 47 10.38 -15.99 -18.09
C VAL A 47 10.28 -15.59 -16.61
N THR A 48 9.95 -14.34 -16.32
CA THR A 48 9.84 -13.84 -14.94
C THR A 48 8.49 -14.11 -14.27
N LYS A 49 7.49 -14.63 -14.98
CA LYS A 49 6.14 -14.91 -14.44
C LYS A 49 6.16 -15.87 -13.26
N TYR A 50 6.91 -16.98 -13.38
CA TYR A 50 7.00 -17.99 -12.33
C TYR A 50 7.81 -17.50 -11.12
N VAL A 51 8.85 -16.71 -11.38
CA VAL A 51 9.63 -16.05 -10.32
C VAL A 51 8.74 -15.07 -9.56
N ARG A 52 7.98 -14.21 -10.26
CA ARG A 52 7.03 -13.28 -9.64
C ARG A 52 5.95 -14.01 -8.84
N ALA A 53 5.34 -15.05 -9.39
CA ALA A 53 4.34 -15.84 -8.66
C ALA A 53 4.90 -16.52 -7.41
N SER A 54 6.14 -17.02 -7.48
CA SER A 54 6.85 -17.59 -6.33
C SER A 54 7.20 -16.51 -5.30
N THR A 55 7.69 -15.35 -5.75
CA THR A 55 8.01 -14.20 -4.90
C THR A 55 6.76 -13.65 -4.23
N ASP A 56 5.64 -13.54 -4.94
CA ASP A 56 4.34 -13.16 -4.40
C ASP A 56 3.83 -14.18 -3.38
N TYR A 57 4.01 -15.48 -3.64
CA TYR A 57 3.70 -16.53 -2.67
C TYR A 57 4.58 -16.45 -1.42
N ILE A 58 5.89 -16.21 -1.58
CA ILE A 58 6.82 -16.03 -0.47
C ILE A 58 6.44 -14.77 0.32
N HIS A 59 6.13 -13.66 -0.35
CA HIS A 59 5.70 -12.43 0.31
C HIS A 59 4.40 -12.62 1.09
N THR A 60 3.39 -13.27 0.49
CA THR A 60 2.13 -13.55 1.18
C THR A 60 2.32 -14.44 2.40
N VAL A 61 3.11 -15.52 2.29
CA VAL A 61 3.44 -16.40 3.43
C VAL A 61 4.22 -15.65 4.51
N LEU A 62 5.22 -14.83 4.12
CA LEU A 62 6.01 -14.05 5.06
C LEU A 62 5.18 -12.96 5.74
N ASP A 63 4.25 -12.32 5.04
CA ASP A 63 3.35 -11.31 5.59
C ASP A 63 2.32 -11.93 6.53
N ASP A 64 1.77 -13.10 6.19
CA ASP A 64 0.92 -13.86 7.10
C ASP A 64 1.68 -14.27 8.36
N VAL A 65 2.90 -14.81 8.24
CA VAL A 65 3.75 -15.15 9.38
C VAL A 65 4.08 -13.92 10.22
N ARG A 66 4.42 -12.79 9.58
CA ARG A 66 4.65 -11.52 10.27
C ARG A 66 3.43 -11.04 11.03
N ARG A 67 2.22 -11.14 10.45
CA ARG A 67 0.98 -10.76 11.13
C ARG A 67 0.82 -11.50 12.45
N TYR A 68 0.99 -12.82 12.45
CA TYR A 68 0.86 -13.63 13.68
C TYR A 68 1.94 -13.32 14.72
N ILE A 69 3.17 -13.04 14.26
CA ILE A 69 4.27 -12.64 15.17
C ILE A 69 3.99 -11.26 15.78
N LEU A 70 3.52 -10.31 14.98
CA LEU A 70 3.21 -8.94 15.43
C LEU A 70 1.99 -8.91 16.35
N ASP A 71 0.97 -9.69 16.02
CA ASP A 71 -0.24 -9.80 16.83
C ASP A 71 0.00 -10.70 18.06
N GLU A 72 1.17 -11.35 18.19
CA GLU A 72 1.50 -12.29 19.27
C GLU A 72 0.40 -13.36 19.47
N LEU A 73 -0.22 -13.78 18.36
CA LEU A 73 -1.25 -14.81 18.31
C LEU A 73 -0.70 -16.07 17.62
N PRO A 74 -1.07 -17.28 18.07
CA PRO A 74 -0.68 -18.51 17.38
C PRO A 74 -1.15 -18.50 15.92
N CYS A 75 -0.23 -18.81 14.99
CA CYS A 75 -0.59 -18.96 13.58
C CYS A 75 -1.46 -20.22 13.37
N PRO A 76 -2.16 -20.37 12.22
CA PRO A 76 -3.01 -21.53 11.94
C PRO A 76 -2.26 -22.87 12.07
N HIS A 77 -0.98 -22.91 11.73
CA HIS A 77 -0.14 -24.09 11.89
C HIS A 77 0.13 -24.42 13.37
N ALA A 78 0.41 -23.41 14.19
CA ALA A 78 0.58 -23.58 15.62
C ALA A 78 -0.72 -24.05 16.27
N LEU A 79 -1.87 -23.44 15.92
CA LEU A 79 -3.19 -23.88 16.37
C LEU A 79 -3.49 -25.34 15.98
N ALA A 80 -3.14 -25.75 14.75
CA ALA A 80 -3.29 -27.14 14.33
C ALA A 80 -2.40 -28.08 15.16
N ALA A 81 -1.14 -27.72 15.43
CA ALA A 81 -0.24 -28.52 16.25
C ALA A 81 -0.73 -28.64 17.71
N LEU A 82 -1.24 -27.54 18.30
CA LEU A 82 -1.80 -27.53 19.65
C LEU A 82 -3.05 -28.41 19.74
N ARG A 83 -3.93 -28.37 18.73
CA ARG A 83 -5.09 -29.27 18.64
C ARG A 83 -4.70 -30.74 18.56
N HIS A 84 -3.60 -31.06 17.87
CA HIS A 84 -3.09 -32.44 17.83
C HIS A 84 -2.49 -32.90 19.16
N ARG A 85 -2.08 -31.97 20.03
CA ARG A 85 -1.52 -32.24 21.35
C ARG A 85 -2.53 -32.12 22.49
N ASP A 86 -3.78 -31.77 22.18
CA ASP A 86 -4.82 -31.44 23.18
C ASP A 86 -4.40 -30.32 24.14
N GLU A 87 -3.59 -29.37 23.64
CA GLU A 87 -3.12 -28.20 24.39
C GLU A 87 -4.01 -26.98 24.09
N SER A 88 -4.30 -26.17 25.11
CA SER A 88 -5.08 -24.94 24.93
C SER A 88 -4.26 -23.86 24.22
N SER A 89 -4.82 -23.19 23.22
CA SER A 89 -4.17 -22.05 22.54
C SER A 89 -3.97 -20.82 23.42
N GLU A 90 -4.79 -20.69 24.47
CA GLU A 90 -4.81 -19.55 25.39
C GLU A 90 -3.46 -19.34 26.09
N GLN A 91 -2.74 -20.43 26.40
CA GLN A 91 -1.42 -20.39 27.03
C GLN A 91 -0.32 -19.85 26.09
N TYR A 92 -0.58 -19.80 24.78
CA TYR A 92 0.36 -19.39 23.74
C TYR A 92 0.00 -18.03 23.12
N CYS A 93 -1.11 -17.42 23.53
CA CYS A 93 -1.50 -16.07 23.14
C CYS A 93 -0.82 -15.02 24.04
N SER A 94 -0.58 -13.83 23.50
CA SER A 94 -0.16 -12.68 24.32
C SER A 94 -1.10 -12.43 25.49
N PRO A 95 -0.57 -12.04 26.67
CA PRO A 95 -1.38 -11.57 27.79
C PRO A 95 -2.35 -10.45 27.39
N TYR A 96 -2.01 -9.65 26.37
CA TYR A 96 -2.85 -8.57 25.84
C TYR A 96 -4.30 -9.03 25.57
N TYR A 97 -4.49 -10.24 25.03
CA TYR A 97 -5.82 -10.77 24.67
C TYR A 97 -6.52 -11.52 25.80
N THR A 98 -5.97 -11.53 27.01
CA THR A 98 -6.67 -12.12 28.15
C THR A 98 -7.91 -11.31 28.48
N ARG A 99 -8.97 -11.99 28.92
CA ARG A 99 -10.23 -11.34 29.34
C ARG A 99 -9.98 -10.21 30.35
N GLU A 100 -9.10 -10.45 31.31
CA GLU A 100 -8.73 -9.47 32.33
C GLU A 100 -8.12 -8.21 31.71
N ASN A 101 -7.13 -8.36 30.81
CA ASN A 101 -6.49 -7.21 30.18
C ASN A 101 -7.42 -6.46 29.23
N LEU A 102 -8.27 -7.16 28.47
CA LEU A 102 -9.30 -6.53 27.66
C LEU A 102 -10.25 -5.68 28.52
N LEU A 103 -10.76 -6.24 29.63
CA LEU A 103 -11.63 -5.49 30.55
C LEU A 103 -10.92 -4.26 31.14
N ARG A 104 -9.64 -4.39 31.50
CA ARG A 104 -8.82 -3.27 31.99
C ARG A 104 -8.64 -2.18 30.94
N THR A 105 -8.45 -2.51 29.66
CA THR A 105 -8.35 -1.52 28.58
C THR A 105 -9.62 -0.70 28.43
N TYR A 106 -10.79 -1.32 28.62
CA TYR A 106 -12.10 -0.66 28.55
C TYR A 106 -12.62 -0.20 29.92
N GLU A 107 -11.82 -0.28 30.98
CA GLU A 107 -12.17 0.21 32.31
C GLU A 107 -12.24 1.74 32.34
N ILE A 108 -11.58 2.40 31.38
CA ILE A 108 -11.68 3.85 31.21
C ILE A 108 -13.16 4.20 30.98
N PRO A 109 -13.76 5.08 31.82
CA PRO A 109 -15.13 5.49 31.65
C PRO A 109 -15.31 6.09 30.26
N VAL A 110 -16.18 5.48 29.45
CA VAL A 110 -16.69 6.16 28.26
C VAL A 110 -17.57 7.29 28.78
N ASN A 111 -17.02 8.50 28.79
CA ASN A 111 -17.79 9.69 29.12
C ASN A 111 -19.01 9.70 28.20
N SER A 112 -20.20 9.65 28.80
CA SER A 112 -21.43 9.81 28.04
C SER A 112 -21.33 11.16 27.34
N LEU A 113 -21.48 11.14 26.01
CA LEU A 113 -21.63 12.38 25.28
C LEU A 113 -22.83 13.12 25.88
N HIS A 114 -22.67 14.42 26.12
CA HIS A 114 -23.81 15.23 26.52
C HIS A 114 -24.89 15.18 25.43
N ASP A 115 -26.12 15.49 25.80
CA ASP A 115 -27.20 15.66 24.83
C ASP A 115 -26.75 16.57 23.67
N GLU A 116 -27.12 16.22 22.44
CA GLU A 116 -26.77 16.95 21.22
C GLU A 116 -27.18 18.42 21.33
N SER A 117 -28.26 18.70 22.06
CA SER A 117 -28.73 20.06 22.34
C SER A 117 -27.72 20.94 23.11
N LYS A 118 -26.73 20.33 23.77
CA LYS A 118 -25.69 21.01 24.56
C LYS A 118 -24.38 21.15 23.79
N TRP A 119 -24.31 20.66 22.56
CA TRP A 119 -23.09 20.73 21.76
C TRP A 119 -22.93 22.13 21.18
N ASN A 120 -21.79 22.75 21.44
CA ASN A 120 -21.40 23.99 20.76
C ASN A 120 -20.84 23.64 19.38
N VAL A 121 -21.70 23.42 18.40
CA VAL A 121 -21.31 23.13 17.01
C VAL A 121 -21.06 24.45 16.27
N PRO A 122 -19.84 24.72 15.77
CA PRO A 122 -19.55 25.90 14.95
C PRO A 122 -20.41 25.93 13.68
N GLN A 123 -20.83 27.13 13.28
CA GLN A 123 -21.75 27.32 12.16
C GLN A 123 -21.24 26.73 10.83
N HIS A 124 -19.93 26.80 10.57
CA HIS A 124 -19.31 26.23 9.37
C HIS A 124 -19.38 24.69 9.30
N ILE A 125 -19.52 24.00 10.45
CA ILE A 125 -19.69 22.54 10.51
C ILE A 125 -21.16 22.17 10.35
N SER A 126 -22.07 22.91 10.98
CA SER A 126 -23.51 22.65 10.84
C SER A 126 -24.03 22.85 9.41
N GLU A 127 -23.38 23.72 8.64
CA GLU A 127 -23.70 23.98 7.23
C GLU A 127 -22.97 23.02 6.28
N GLU A 128 -22.03 22.21 6.78
CA GLU A 128 -21.26 21.27 5.97
C GLU A 128 -22.10 20.03 5.61
N VAL A 129 -22.60 20.01 4.38
CA VAL A 129 -23.28 18.83 3.83
C VAL A 129 -22.23 17.82 3.35
N VAL A 130 -21.93 16.82 4.18
CA VAL A 130 -21.06 15.70 3.80
C VAL A 130 -21.82 14.77 2.86
N ASN A 131 -21.57 14.92 1.56
CA ASN A 131 -22.10 13.99 0.57
C ASN A 131 -21.38 12.65 0.66
N PRO A 132 -22.08 11.51 0.45
CA PRO A 132 -21.40 10.23 0.32
C PRO A 132 -20.38 10.29 -0.83
N PRO A 133 -19.29 9.51 -0.77
CA PRO A 133 -18.31 9.48 -1.85
C PRO A 133 -19.04 9.23 -3.18
N THR A 134 -18.80 10.08 -4.17
CA THR A 134 -19.33 9.93 -5.53
C THR A 134 -18.60 8.78 -6.24
N GLY A 135 -18.75 7.57 -5.72
CA GLY A 135 -18.25 6.35 -6.32
C GLY A 135 -19.29 5.84 -7.29
N GLY A 136 -18.99 5.90 -8.60
CA GLY A 136 -19.69 5.07 -9.57
C GLY A 136 -19.72 3.61 -9.09
N LYS A 137 -20.80 2.88 -9.40
CA LYS A 137 -20.97 1.47 -9.03
C LYS A 137 -19.64 0.73 -9.21
N ARG A 138 -19.05 0.24 -8.12
CA ARG A 138 -17.86 -0.61 -8.21
C ARG A 138 -18.21 -1.76 -9.14
N HIS A 139 -17.44 -1.94 -10.22
CA HIS A 139 -17.66 -3.07 -11.11
C HIS A 139 -17.58 -4.37 -10.29
N PRO A 140 -18.44 -5.36 -10.56
CA PRO A 140 -18.36 -6.66 -9.92
C PRO A 140 -16.93 -7.19 -9.99
N GLY A 141 -16.34 -7.44 -8.83
CA GLY A 141 -14.98 -7.95 -8.72
C GLY A 141 -14.89 -9.45 -9.07
N ARG A 142 -13.65 -9.86 -9.33
CA ARG A 142 -13.15 -11.17 -9.77
C ARG A 142 -13.46 -11.50 -11.25
N PRO A 143 -12.45 -11.40 -12.14
CA PRO A 143 -12.51 -12.02 -13.46
C PRO A 143 -12.78 -13.52 -13.29
N GLN A 144 -13.78 -14.04 -14.00
CA GLN A 144 -13.95 -15.50 -14.08
C GLN A 144 -12.73 -16.10 -14.80
N LYS A 145 -12.28 -17.24 -14.26
CA LYS A 145 -11.15 -18.01 -14.77
C LYS A 145 -11.49 -18.64 -16.12
#